data_AF-H8L1R3-F1
#
_entry.id   AF-H8L1R3-F1
#
_cell.length_a   1.000
_cell.length_b   1.000
_cell.length_c   1.000
_cell.angle_alpha   90.00
_cell.angle_beta   90.00
_cell.angle_gamma   90.00
#
_symmetry.space_group_name_H-M   'P 1'
#
loop_
_entity.id
_entity.type
_entity.pdbx_description
1 polymer ?
#
loop_
_entity_poly.entity_id
_entity_poly.type
_entity_poly.pdbx_seq_one_letter_code
_entity_poly.pdbx_strand_id
1 'polypeptide(L)'
;MKNKMSDVRDHLVAMLESLGDPESNPEVIERAKATALVAGTYINAVKVEIDAIRLADEVGQLPAAIDATSARPIGRPSLQIQGTQ
;
A
#
# COMPACT_ATOMS: atom_id res chain seq x y z
N MET A 1 0.89 -9.23 -11.66
CA MET A 1 0.93 -9.43 -10.20
C MET A 1 -0.24 -8.67 -9.59
N LYS A 2 -1.08 -9.36 -8.80
CA LYS A 2 -2.27 -8.82 -8.11
C LYS A 2 -1.86 -8.15 -6.81
N ASN A 3 -1.12 -7.04 -6.89
CA ASN A 3 -0.52 -6.40 -5.72
C ASN A 3 -0.74 -4.87 -5.76
N LYS A 4 -1.84 -4.39 -6.36
CA LYS A 4 -2.17 -2.96 -6.39
C LYS A 4 -3.26 -2.63 -5.37
N MET A 5 -3.30 -1.38 -4.90
CA MET A 5 -4.40 -0.90 -4.04
C MET A 5 -5.77 -1.01 -4.71
N SER A 6 -5.84 -0.87 -6.03
CA SER A 6 -7.07 -1.11 -6.79
C SER A 6 -7.59 -2.52 -6.57
N ASP A 7 -6.73 -3.52 -6.51
CA ASP A 7 -7.13 -4.92 -6.36
C ASP A 7 -7.74 -5.17 -4.97
N VAL A 8 -7.15 -4.57 -3.92
CA VAL A 8 -7.68 -4.64 -2.55
C VAL A 8 -9.05 -3.96 -2.47
N ARG A 9 -9.18 -2.76 -3.04
CA ARG A 9 -10.45 -2.03 -3.09
C ARG A 9 -11.52 -2.84 -3.81
N ASP A 10 -11.22 -3.34 -5.00
CA ASP A 10 -12.19 -4.05 -5.83
C ASP A 10 -12.65 -5.34 -5.12
N HIS A 11 -11.75 -6.04 -4.41
CA HIS A 11 -12.11 -7.18 -3.58
C HIS A 11 -13.02 -6.81 -2.40
N LEU A 12 -12.73 -5.71 -1.68
CA LEU A 12 -13.57 -5.26 -0.56
C LEU A 12 -14.96 -4.82 -1.01
N VAL A 13 -15.08 -4.18 -2.18
CA VAL A 13 -16.37 -3.78 -2.76
C VAL A 13 -17.21 -5.01 -3.11
N ALA A 14 -16.64 -6.00 -3.80
CA ALA A 14 -17.35 -7.24 -4.11
C ALA A 14 -17.83 -7.97 -2.84
N MET A 15 -17.06 -7.89 -1.76
CA MET A 15 -17.44 -8.46 -0.47
C MET A 15 -18.59 -7.69 0.21
N LEU A 16 -18.62 -6.36 0.08
CA LEU A 16 -19.75 -5.55 0.56
C LEU A 16 -21.04 -5.86 -0.19
N GLU A 17 -20.96 -6.08 -1.50
CA GLU A 17 -22.11 -6.52 -2.31
C GLU A 17 -22.64 -7.88 -1.84
N SER A 18 -21.74 -8.84 -1.58
CA SER A 18 -22.09 -10.16 -1.04
C SER A 18 -22.76 -10.09 0.34
N LEU A 19 -22.48 -9.07 1.14
CA LEU A 19 -23.13 -8.88 2.45
C LEU A 19 -24.54 -8.30 2.33
N GLY A 20 -24.87 -7.67 1.20
CA GLY A 20 -26.22 -7.17 0.92
C GLY A 20 -27.18 -8.26 0.43
N ASP A 21 -26.68 -9.47 0.17
CA ASP A 21 -27.51 -10.60 -0.26
C ASP A 21 -28.40 -11.10 0.89
N PRO A 22 -29.75 -11.06 0.75
CA PRO A 22 -30.66 -11.57 1.78
C PRO A 22 -30.49 -13.06 2.08
N GLU A 23 -29.91 -13.83 1.15
CA GLU A 23 -29.62 -15.26 1.32
C GLU A 23 -28.19 -15.51 1.86
N SER A 24 -27.48 -14.46 2.28
CA SER A 24 -26.14 -14.58 2.84
C SER A 24 -26.14 -15.47 4.09
N ASN A 25 -25.22 -16.44 4.12
CA ASN A 25 -25.05 -17.33 5.26
C ASN A 25 -24.08 -16.75 6.32
N PRO A 26 -24.08 -17.27 7.56
CA PRO A 26 -23.20 -16.79 8.62
C PRO A 26 -21.69 -16.87 8.31
N GLU A 27 -21.27 -17.85 7.50
CA GLU A 27 -19.85 -18.01 7.13
C GLU A 27 -19.36 -16.87 6.23
N VAL A 28 -20.23 -16.35 5.35
CA VAL A 28 -19.94 -15.15 4.54
C VAL A 28 -19.66 -13.94 5.44
N ILE A 29 -20.46 -13.77 6.50
CA ILE A 29 -20.30 -12.67 7.46
C ILE A 29 -18.97 -12.81 8.22
N GLU A 30 -18.65 -14.00 8.72
CA GLU A 30 -17.38 -14.23 9.44
C GLU A 30 -16.16 -14.03 8.53
N ARG A 31 -16.22 -14.51 7.29
CA ARG A 31 -15.18 -14.25 6.30
C ARG A 31 -15.02 -12.76 6.00
N ALA A 32 -16.14 -12.02 5.94
CA ALA A 32 -16.09 -10.58 5.72
C ALA A 32 -15.43 -9.82 6.88
N LYS A 33 -15.75 -10.20 8.13
CA LYS A 33 -15.06 -9.67 9.32
C LYS A 33 -13.56 -9.92 9.28
N ALA A 34 -13.15 -11.17 9.03
CA ALA A 34 -11.74 -11.54 8.95
C ALA A 34 -11.01 -10.77 7.84
N THR A 35 -11.64 -10.64 6.66
CA THR A 35 -11.09 -9.90 5.53
C THR A 35 -10.94 -8.41 5.86
N ALA A 36 -11.94 -7.80 6.49
CA ALA A 36 -11.88 -6.40 6.90
C ALA A 36 -10.73 -6.13 7.90
N LEU A 37 -10.49 -7.04 8.85
CA LEU A 37 -9.38 -6.93 9.80
C LEU A 37 -8.01 -6.98 9.12
N VAL A 38 -7.80 -7.94 8.22
CA VAL A 38 -6.54 -8.08 7.48
C VAL A 38 -6.33 -6.89 6.55
N ALA A 39 -7.35 -6.48 5.81
CA ALA A 39 -7.30 -5.33 4.92
C ALA A 39 -6.99 -4.03 5.69
N GLY A 40 -7.64 -3.81 6.83
CA GLY A 40 -7.37 -2.67 7.70
C GLY A 40 -5.92 -2.64 8.20
N THR A 41 -5.38 -3.80 8.60
CA THR A 41 -3.99 -3.94 9.05
C THR A 41 -3.01 -3.60 7.92
N TYR A 42 -3.28 -4.11 6.71
CA TYR A 42 -2.46 -3.83 5.53
C TYR A 42 -2.50 -2.35 5.11
N ILE A 43 -3.69 -1.73 5.10
CA ILE A 43 -3.86 -0.30 4.81
C ILE A 43 -3.06 0.55 5.80
N ASN A 44 -3.06 0.19 7.10
CA ASN A 44 -2.29 0.90 8.11
C ASN A 44 -0.78 0.78 7.89
N ALA A 45 -0.28 -0.39 7.51
CA ALA A 45 1.13 -0.57 7.15
C ALA A 45 1.54 0.34 5.98
N VAL A 46 0.72 0.40 4.93
CA VAL A 46 1.00 1.27 3.76
C VAL A 46 0.95 2.75 4.13
N LYS A 47 0.04 3.17 5.02
CA LYS A 47 0.02 4.56 5.53
C LYS A 47 1.32 4.90 6.26
N VAL A 48 1.81 4.00 7.12
CA VAL A 48 3.08 4.18 7.83
C VAL A 48 4.25 4.31 6.86
N GLU A 49 4.29 3.51 5.78
CA GLU A 49 5.30 3.66 4.73
C GLU A 49 5.24 5.03 4.03
N ILE A 50 4.04 5.50 3.68
CA ILE A 50 3.85 6.82 3.07
C ILE A 50 4.28 7.95 4.02
N ASP A 51 3.90 7.85 5.30
CA ASP A 51 4.26 8.86 6.30
C ASP A 51 5.76 8.87 6.58
N ALA A 52 6.42 7.71 6.53
CA ALA A 52 7.86 7.62 6.60
C ALA A 52 8.56 8.31 5.41
N ILE A 53 8.04 8.15 4.19
CA ILE A 53 8.55 8.85 3.01
C ILE A 53 8.40 10.36 3.17
N ARG A 54 7.21 10.83 3.59
CA ARG A 54 6.96 12.26 3.84
C ARG A 54 7.90 12.83 4.89
N LEU A 55 8.09 12.11 6.01
CA LEU A 55 9.02 12.51 7.06
C LEU A 55 10.45 12.57 6.52
N ALA A 56 10.86 11.59 5.72
CA ALA A 56 12.20 11.58 5.12
C ALA A 56 12.42 12.76 4.16
N ASP A 57 11.40 13.18 3.42
CA ASP A 57 11.46 14.39 2.59
C ASP A 57 11.64 15.67 3.44
N GLU A 58 11.13 15.69 4.67
CA GLU A 58 11.24 16.82 5.59
C GLU A 58 12.57 16.85 6.37
N VAL A 59 13.02 15.70 6.90
CA VAL A 59 14.18 15.63 7.83
C VAL A 59 15.40 14.91 7.26
N GLY A 60 15.31 14.41 6.03
CA GLY A 60 16.40 13.74 5.31
C GLY A 60 16.74 12.33 5.80
N GLN A 61 15.91 11.72 6.65
CA GLN A 61 16.14 10.40 7.21
C GLN A 61 14.87 9.56 7.24
N LEU A 62 14.97 8.29 6.81
CA LEU A 62 13.91 7.30 7.00
C LEU A 62 13.93 6.74 8.43
N PRO A 63 12.77 6.46 9.03
CA PRO A 63 12.70 5.73 10.30
C PRO A 63 13.38 4.36 10.19
N ALA A 64 14.09 3.95 11.24
CA ALA A 64 14.77 2.65 11.30
C ALA A 64 13.83 1.43 11.15
N ALA A 65 12.52 1.63 11.34
CA ALA A 65 11.50 0.60 11.15
C ALA A 65 11.15 0.33 9.67
N ILE A 66 11.63 1.16 8.73
CA ILE A 66 11.32 1.07 7.30
C ILE A 66 12.59 0.73 6.52
N ASP A 67 12.58 -0.43 5.86
CA ASP A 67 13.67 -0.82 4.96
C ASP A 67 13.59 -0.03 3.65
N ALA A 68 14.66 0.71 3.32
CA ALA A 68 14.78 1.49 2.09
C ALA A 68 14.87 0.63 0.79
N THR A 69 14.86 -0.70 0.93
CA THR A 69 15.25 -1.67 -0.12
C THR A 69 14.28 -1.75 -1.31
N SER A 70 13.09 -1.13 -1.25
CA SER A 70 12.13 -1.13 -2.36
C SER A 70 12.22 0.10 -3.28
N ALA A 71 13.03 1.09 -2.94
CA ALA A 71 13.24 2.27 -3.77
C ALA A 71 14.08 1.90 -5.00
N ARG A 72 13.43 1.46 -6.08
CA ARG A 72 14.04 1.47 -7.41
C ARG A 72 14.53 2.90 -7.65
N PRO A 73 15.82 3.12 -7.97
CA PRO A 73 16.28 4.46 -8.28
C PRO A 73 15.52 4.92 -9.52
N ILE A 74 14.59 5.86 -9.34
CA ILE A 74 14.03 6.62 -10.45
C ILE A 74 15.22 7.39 -10.98
N GLY A 75 15.74 6.94 -12.13
CA GLY A 75 17.00 7.40 -12.69
C GLY A 75 17.07 8.92 -12.64
N ARG A 76 17.98 9.45 -11.81
CA ARG A 76 18.42 10.83 -11.99
C ARG A 76 19.06 10.87 -13.38
N PRO A 77 18.59 11.71 -14.32
CA PRO A 77 19.30 11.86 -15.58
C PRO A 77 20.71 12.32 -15.23
N SER A 78 21.70 11.54 -15.65
CA SER A 78 23.10 11.87 -15.46
C SER A 78 23.36 13.21 -16.13
N LEU A 79 23.57 14.26 -15.35
CA LEU A 79 24.19 15.48 -15.86
C LEU A 79 25.60 15.09 -16.30
N GLN A 80 25.75 14.79 -17.59
CA GLN A 80 27.06 14.80 -18.22
C GLN A 80 27.53 16.25 -18.19
N ILE A 81 28.37 16.58 -17.21
CA ILE A 81 29.20 17.77 -17.30
C ILE A 81 30.21 17.46 -18.39
N GLN A 82 29.87 17.89 -19.61
CA GLN A 82 30.76 17.84 -20.75
C GLN A 82 31.89 18.82 -20.45
N GLY A 83 33.09 18.28 -20.25
CA GLY A 83 34.28 19.06 -19.97
C GLY A 83 34.47 20.12 -21.05
N THR A 84 34.50 21.38 -20.63
CA THR A 84 35.05 22.48 -21.42
C THR A 84 36.53 22.23 -21.62
N GLN A 85 36.94 22.07 -22.87
CA GLN A 85 38.34 22.18 -23.30
C GLN A 85 38.81 23.63 -23.22
#